data_AF-A0A0B1TB98-F1
#
_entry.id   AF-A0A0B1TB98-F1
#
_cell.length_a   1.000
_cell.length_b   1.000
_cell.length_c   1.000
_cell.angle_alpha   90.00
_cell.angle_beta   90.00
_cell.angle_gamma   90.00
#
_symmetry.space_group_name_H-M   'P 1'
#
loop_
_entity.id
_entity.type
_entity.pdbx_description
1 polymer ?
#
loop_
_entity_poly.entity_id
_entity_poly.type
_entity_poly.pdbx_seq_one_letter_code
_entity_poly.pdbx_strand_id
1 'polypeptide(L)'
;MSSLRGHLSPVVYKAIDDLANLSAQCMQLRAPLTCCERLVNSDHTLYLSWEYDEEKNVSRLIGYAKVGRKKLFLYDSEMQTYEGEVGGFALCLLTQTAMARS
;
A
#
# COMPACT_ATOMS: atom_id res chain seq x y z
N MET A 1 8.38 7.98 11.10
CA MET A 1 8.09 6.92 10.11
C MET A 1 8.61 5.61 10.67
N SER A 2 7.74 4.68 11.04
CA SER A 2 8.09 3.41 11.68
C SER A 2 7.93 2.24 10.71
N SER A 3 8.97 1.41 10.57
CA SER A 3 8.91 0.16 9.81
C SER A 3 8.24 -0.91 10.67
N LEU A 4 7.11 -1.47 10.20
CA LEU A 4 6.33 -2.47 10.92
C LEU A 4 6.88 -3.88 10.63
N ARG A 5 7.79 -4.37 11.47
CA ARG A 5 8.17 -5.80 11.51
C ARG A 5 7.83 -6.37 12.89
N GLY A 6 6.72 -7.11 12.98
CA GLY A 6 6.29 -7.82 14.20
C GLY A 6 4.77 -7.80 14.39
N HIS A 7 4.23 -8.90 14.93
CA HIS A 7 2.82 -9.19 15.23
C HIS A 7 1.92 -7.95 15.37
N LEU A 8 1.32 -7.53 14.25
CA LEU A 8 0.35 -6.43 14.22
C LEU A 8 -0.94 -6.89 14.93
N SER A 9 -1.61 -5.97 15.62
CA SER A 9 -2.90 -6.28 16.24
C SER A 9 -3.94 -6.59 15.15
N PRO A 10 -4.93 -7.46 15.40
CA PRO A 10 -5.96 -7.81 14.41
C PRO A 10 -6.72 -6.59 13.87
N VAL A 11 -6.77 -5.50 14.65
CA VAL A 11 -7.35 -4.21 14.24
C VAL A 11 -6.54 -3.57 13.11
N VAL A 12 -5.21 -3.60 13.19
CA VAL A 12 -4.33 -3.02 12.16
C VAL A 12 -4.36 -3.86 10.89
N TYR A 13 -4.42 -5.19 11.02
CA TYR A 13 -4.62 -6.09 9.87
C TYR A 13 -5.87 -5.73 9.08
N LYS A 14 -7.00 -5.61 9.78
CA LYS A 14 -8.28 -5.27 9.17
C LYS A 14 -8.24 -3.87 8.51
N ALA A 15 -7.68 -2.87 9.19
CA ALA A 15 -7.59 -1.52 8.66
C ALA A 15 -6.77 -1.44 7.35
N ILE A 16 -5.67 -2.19 7.25
CA ILE A 16 -4.87 -2.25 6.03
C ILE A 16 -5.63 -2.98 4.91
N ASP A 17 -6.32 -4.08 5.21
CA ASP A 17 -7.12 -4.81 4.21
C ASP A 17 -8.30 -3.97 3.69
N ASP A 18 -8.98 -3.23 4.57
CA ASP A 18 -10.04 -2.28 4.20
C ASP A 18 -9.47 -1.18 3.27
N LEU A 19 -8.30 -0.63 3.60
CA LEU A 19 -7.62 0.36 2.77
C LEU A 19 -7.17 -0.22 1.42
N ALA A 20 -6.73 -1.47 1.40
CA ALA A 20 -6.35 -2.16 0.19
C ALA A 20 -7.56 -2.44 -0.71
N ASN A 21 -8.71 -2.80 -0.14
CA ASN A 21 -9.97 -2.94 -0.88
C ASN A 21 -10.41 -1.61 -1.49
N LEU A 22 -10.35 -0.52 -0.73
CA LEU A 22 -10.62 0.83 -1.25
C LEU A 22 -9.68 1.19 -2.40
N SER A 23 -8.38 0.89 -2.26
CA SER A 23 -7.41 1.11 -3.33
C SER A 23 -7.74 0.33 -4.61
N ALA A 24 -8.21 -0.90 -4.47
CA ALA A 24 -8.61 -1.75 -5.60
C ALA A 24 -9.80 -1.15 -6.34
N GLN A 25 -10.80 -0.66 -5.59
CA GLN A 25 -11.98 0.00 -6.16
C GLN A 25 -11.61 1.29 -6.89
N CYS A 26 -10.76 2.14 -6.30
CA CYS A 26 -10.29 3.37 -6.95
C CYS A 26 -9.53 3.09 -8.25
N MET A 27 -8.72 2.02 -8.30
CA MET A 27 -7.98 1.61 -9.49
C MET A 27 -8.80 0.72 -10.45
N GLN A 28 -10.08 0.49 -10.16
CA GLN A 28 -10.98 -0.40 -10.93
C GLN A 28 -10.42 -1.82 -11.13
N LEU A 29 -9.72 -2.33 -10.11
CA LEU A 29 -9.15 -3.67 -10.11
C LEU A 29 -10.18 -4.67 -9.59
N ARG A 30 -10.22 -5.87 -10.19
CA ARG A 30 -11.16 -6.94 -9.79
C ARG A 30 -10.87 -7.51 -8.40
N ALA A 31 -9.66 -7.30 -7.89
CA ALA A 31 -9.22 -7.76 -6.58
C ALA A 31 -8.11 -6.84 -6.05
N PRO A 32 -7.95 -6.71 -4.73
CA PRO A 32 -6.88 -5.92 -4.14
C PRO A 32 -5.50 -6.51 -4.47
N LEU A 33 -4.59 -5.65 -4.92
CA LEU A 33 -3.20 -6.02 -5.20
C LEU A 33 -2.36 -6.21 -3.92
N THR A 34 -2.90 -5.76 -2.79
CA THR A 34 -2.26 -5.81 -1.48
C THR A 34 -3.23 -6.47 -0.52
N CYS A 35 -2.76 -7.42 0.27
CA CYS A 35 -3.47 -7.90 1.45
C CYS A 35 -2.41 -8.13 2.53
N CYS A 36 -2.79 -7.96 3.79
CA CYS A 36 -1.89 -8.12 4.91
C CYS A 36 -1.18 -9.48 4.93
N GLU A 37 -1.90 -10.55 4.59
CA GLU A 37 -1.33 -11.90 4.54
C GLU A 37 -0.18 -12.02 3.53
N ARG A 38 -0.33 -11.42 2.34
CA ARG A 38 0.75 -11.36 1.35
C ARG A 38 1.88 -10.45 1.79
N LEU A 39 1.57 -9.42 2.57
CA LEU A 39 2.56 -8.47 3.07
C LEU A 39 3.49 -9.09 4.12
N VAL A 40 2.93 -9.88 5.05
CA VAL A 40 3.71 -10.58 6.09
C VAL A 40 4.64 -11.64 5.48
N ASN A 41 4.20 -12.27 4.40
CA ASN A 41 4.96 -13.33 3.72
C ASN A 41 5.86 -12.81 2.58
N SER A 42 6.06 -11.50 2.44
CA SER A 42 6.91 -10.92 1.39
C SER A 42 7.91 -9.93 1.96
N ASP A 43 9.02 -9.71 1.26
CA ASP A 43 10.01 -8.67 1.61
C ASP A 43 9.56 -7.27 1.15
N HIS A 44 8.26 -7.01 1.30
CA HIS A 44 7.64 -5.74 0.97
C HIS A 44 7.61 -4.85 2.21
N THR A 45 8.04 -3.61 2.05
CA THR A 45 7.93 -2.58 3.09
C THR A 45 6.65 -1.78 2.86
N LEU A 46 5.81 -1.72 3.90
CA LEU A 46 4.61 -0.89 3.90
C LEU A 46 4.86 0.39 4.69
N TYR A 47 4.61 1.52 4.05
CA TYR A 47 4.59 2.82 4.69
C TYR A 47 3.14 3.24 4.90
N LEU A 48 2.79 3.64 6.11
CA LEU A 48 1.46 4.10 6.48
C LEU A 48 1.48 5.60 6.75
N SER A 49 0.50 6.30 6.18
CA SER A 49 0.18 7.68 6.54
C SER A 49 -1.08 7.66 7.40
N TRP A 50 -1.02 8.28 8.58
CA TRP A 50 -2.12 8.35 9.53
C TRP A 50 -2.11 9.71 10.22
N GLU A 51 -3.26 10.11 10.72
CA GLU A 51 -3.50 11.35 11.44
C GLU A 51 -4.30 11.05 12.71
N TYR A 52 -4.01 11.77 13.79
CA TYR A 52 -4.77 11.67 15.03
C TYR A 52 -5.86 12.75 15.04
N ASP A 53 -7.11 12.34 15.21
CA ASP A 53 -8.25 13.21 15.38
C ASP A 53 -8.47 13.45 16.89
N GLU A 54 -8.05 14.63 17.38
CA GLU A 54 -8.11 14.99 18.80
C GLU A 54 -9.55 15.09 19.32
N GLU A 55 -10.48 15.58 18.50
CA GLU A 55 -11.88 15.75 18.88
C GLU A 55 -12.57 14.40 19.12
N LYS A 56 -12.25 13.42 18.27
CA LYS A 56 -12.84 12.07 18.33
C LYS A 56 -11.99 11.07 19.12
N ASN A 57 -10.79 11.46 19.55
CA ASN A 57 -9.79 10.59 20.18
C ASN A 57 -9.53 9.29 19.39
N VAL A 58 -9.42 9.40 18.07
CA VAL A 58 -9.19 8.25 17.17
C VAL A 58 -8.07 8.54 16.18
N SER A 59 -7.30 7.51 15.84
CA SER A 59 -6.32 7.58 14.74
C SER A 59 -6.98 7.19 13.42
N ARG A 60 -6.90 8.06 12.42
CA ARG A 60 -7.41 7.83 11.07
C ARG A 60 -6.27 7.48 10.12
N LEU A 61 -6.39 6.36 9.43
CA LEU A 61 -5.47 5.97 8.37
C LEU A 61 -5.81 6.75 7.09
N ILE A 62 -4.84 7.46 6.51
CA ILE A 62 -5.03 8.30 5.33
C ILE A 62 -4.61 7.55 4.05
N GLY A 63 -3.53 6.79 4.11
CA GLY A 63 -3.01 6.14 2.91
C GLY A 63 -1.86 5.19 3.19
N TYR A 64 -1.46 4.46 2.15
CA TYR A 64 -0.34 3.54 2.25
C TYR A 64 0.51 3.49 0.98
N ALA A 65 1.80 3.24 1.15
CA ALA A 65 2.71 2.95 0.06
C ALA A 65 3.32 1.57 0.29
N LYS A 66 3.15 0.66 -0.68
CA LYS A 66 3.80 -0.64 -0.67
C LYS A 66 5.02 -0.58 -1.58
N VAL A 67 6.18 -0.89 -1.03
CA VAL A 67 7.46 -0.90 -1.76
C VAL A 67 8.03 -2.29 -1.69
N GLY A 68 8.46 -2.83 -2.82
CA GLY A 68 9.02 -4.16 -2.90
C GLY A 68 10.09 -4.24 -3.96
N ARG A 69 11.17 -4.97 -3.68
CA ARG A 69 12.12 -5.32 -4.72
C ARG A 69 11.53 -6.40 -5.60
N LYS A 70 11.67 -6.26 -6.91
CA LYS A 70 11.26 -7.27 -7.88
C LYS A 70 12.39 -7.52 -8.87
N LYS A 71 12.62 -8.79 -9.18
CA LYS A 71 13.41 -9.20 -10.34
C LYS A 71 12.56 -8.99 -11.57
N LEU A 72 13.01 -8.12 -12.45
CA LEU A 72 12.32 -7.76 -13.67
C LEU A 72 13.25 -7.97 -14.86
N PHE A 73 12.67 -8.41 -15.97
CA PHE A 73 13.30 -8.33 -17.28
C PHE A 73 12.90 -6.98 -17.86
N LEU A 74 13.87 -6.10 -17.99
CA LEU A 74 13.68 -4.78 -18.56
C LEU A 74 14.20 -4.76 -20.00
N TYR A 75 13.50 -4.02 -20.84
CA TYR A 75 13.93 -3.72 -22.20
C TYR A 75 14.40 -2.28 -22.24
N ASP A 76 15.57 -2.04 -22.84
CA ASP A 76 15.97 -0.69 -23.20
C ASP A 76 15.26 -0.22 -24.49
N SER A 77 15.53 1.03 -24.88
CA SER A 77 14.98 1.61 -26.12
C SER A 77 15.45 0.89 -27.40
N GLU A 78 16.49 0.07 -27.31
CA GLU A 78 17.05 -0.74 -28.40
C GLU A 78 16.53 -2.19 -28.36
N MET A 79 15.51 -2.46 -27.53
CA MET A 79 14.92 -3.78 -27.29
C MET A 79 15.90 -4.83 -26.74
N GLN A 80 17.04 -4.43 -26.16
CA GLN A 80 17.92 -5.34 -25.47
C GLN A 80 17.36 -5.69 -24.09
N THR A 81 17.43 -6.98 -23.73
CA THR A 81 16.87 -7.49 -22.47
C THR A 81 17.93 -7.52 -21.38
N TYR A 82 17.62 -6.95 -20.23
CA TYR A 82 18.46 -7.00 -19.04
C TYR A 82 17.67 -7.56 -17.86
N GLU A 83 18.29 -8.50 -17.14
CA GLU A 83 17.78 -8.95 -15.85
C GLU A 83 18.34 -8.05 -14.75
N GLY A 84 17.45 -7.45 -13.95
CA GLY A 84 17.84 -6.58 -12.85
C GLY A 84 16.86 -6.63 -11.69
N GLU A 85 17.36 -6.35 -10.49
CA GLU A 85 16.53 -6.15 -9.31
C GLU A 85 16.23 -4.66 -9.16
N VAL A 86 14.96 -4.29 -9.33
CA VAL A 86 14.53 -2.89 -9.26
C VAL A 86 13.49 -2.72 -8.15
N GLY A 87 13.58 -1.60 -7.43
CA GLY A 87 12.58 -1.22 -6.43
C GLY A 87 11.28 -0.80 -7.11
N GLY A 88 10.24 -1.61 -6.97
CA GLY A 88 8.89 -1.29 -7.43
C GLY A 88 8.10 -0.58 -6.33
N PHE A 89 7.45 0.53 -6.69
CA PHE A 89 6.55 1.27 -5.81
C PHE A 89 5.10 1.10 -6.27
N ALA A 90 4.26 0.57 -5.39
CA ALA A 90 2.80 0.63 -5.53
C ALA A 90 2.30 1.65 -4.51
N LEU A 91 2.15 2.90 -4.96
CA LEU A 91 1.67 4.00 -4.13
C LEU A 91 0.14 4.09 -4.26
N CYS A 92 -0.57 4.00 -3.13
CA CYS A 92 -1.97 4.36 -3.06
C CYS A 92 -2.17 5.47 -2.03
N LEU A 93 -2.18 6.72 -2.52
CA LEU A 93 -2.61 7.86 -1.73
C LEU A 93 -4.12 7.99 -1.89
N LEU A 94 -4.88 7.58 -0.88
CA LEU A 94 -6.29 7.96 -0.78
C LEU A 94 -6.35 9.34 -0.11
N THR A 95 -6.09 10.40 -0.88
CA THR A 95 -6.44 11.73 -0.40
C THR A 95 -7.96 11.79 -0.21
N GLN A 96 -8.43 12.31 0.92
CA GLN A 96 -9.83 12.45 1.31
C GLN A 96 -10.64 13.42 0.41
N THR A 97 -10.48 13.39 -0.91
CA THR A 97 -11.31 14.15 -1.86
C THR A 97 -12.55 13.37 -2.30
N ALA A 98 -13.13 12.58 -1.40
CA ALA A 98 -14.49 12.07 -1.52
C ALA A 98 -15.44 12.71 -0.48
N MET A 99 -15.08 13.86 0.09
CA MET A 99 -16.05 14.80 0.67
C MET A 99 -16.44 15.88 -0.36
N ALA A 100 -16.79 15.44 -1.58
CA ALA A 100 -17.48 16.24 -2.58
C ALA A 100 -18.81 15.54 -2.89
N ARG A 101 -19.76 15.63 -1.96
CA ARG A 101 -21.21 15.48 -2.19
C ARG A 101 -21.97 15.93 -0.93
N SER A 102 -22.27 17.22 -0.88
CA SER A 102 -23.60 17.74 -0.52
C SER A 102 -23.82 19.03 -1.28
#